data_AF-A0A0T0PU79-F1
#
_entry.id   AF-A0A0T0PU79-F1
#
_cell.length_a   1.000
_cell.length_b   1.000
_cell.length_c   1.000
_cell.angle_alpha   90.00
_cell.angle_beta   90.00
_cell.angle_gamma   90.00
#
_symmetry.space_group_name_H-M   'P 1'
#
loop_
_entity.id
_entity.type
_entity.pdbx_description
1 polymer ?
#
loop_
_entity_poly.entity_id
_entity_poly.type
_entity_poly.pdbx_seq_one_letter_code
_entity_poly.pdbx_strand_id
1 'polypeptide(L)'
;MARWRSVSWRTASTEHPSAVARLRAATRASHDGVDAAFGGYDLSDEAGYRAFLIAHARALPAAERRMRTLPFARDLPARTPLLAADLAALGEAMPAPLPFPDADEGAAWGTLYVVEGSRLGGAMLARAVPAGWPAAYLGAVHAPGQWRAIRAAIDAADGDPDAMVAGALATFDLYARAAAG
;
A
#
# COMPACT_ATOMS: atom_id res chain seq x y z
N MET A 1 51.63 -4.79 42.37
CA MET A 1 51.07 -3.44 42.16
C MET A 1 50.84 -3.28 40.66
N ALA A 2 49.60 -3.47 40.19
CA ALA A 2 48.63 -2.41 39.85
C ALA A 2 49.09 -1.59 38.62
N ARG A 3 48.33 -1.35 37.53
CA ARG A 3 46.92 -1.56 37.14
C ARG A 3 46.90 -1.37 35.61
N TRP A 4 46.33 -2.29 34.83
CA TRP A 4 45.95 -2.00 33.44
C TRP A 4 44.48 -1.60 33.44
N ARG A 5 44.19 -0.39 32.94
CA ARG A 5 42.82 0.14 32.83
C ARG A 5 42.10 -0.56 31.69
N SER A 6 41.01 -1.23 32.04
CA SER A 6 40.03 -1.82 31.13
C SER A 6 39.48 -0.77 30.16
N VAL A 7 39.67 -1.01 28.86
CA VAL A 7 38.89 -0.36 27.81
C VAL A 7 37.47 -0.91 27.89
N SER A 8 36.54 -0.05 28.27
CA SER A 8 35.10 -0.34 28.23
C SER A 8 34.66 -0.35 26.78
N TRP A 9 34.32 -1.53 26.26
CA TRP A 9 33.61 -1.65 24.99
C TRP A 9 32.17 -1.19 25.23
N ARG A 10 31.85 0.03 24.78
CA ARG A 10 30.46 0.39 24.52
C ARG A 10 29.94 -0.60 23.49
N THR A 11 28.99 -1.45 23.87
CA THR A 11 28.14 -2.13 22.91
C THR A 11 27.52 -1.06 22.04
N ALA A 12 27.91 -1.00 20.77
CA ALA A 12 27.14 -0.27 19.77
C ALA A 12 25.74 -0.90 19.81
N SER A 13 24.74 -0.15 20.28
CA SER A 13 23.36 -0.52 20.07
C SER A 13 23.18 -0.63 18.56
N THR A 14 23.13 -1.84 18.02
CA THR A 14 22.63 -2.06 16.68
C THR A 14 21.18 -1.64 16.71
N GLU A 15 20.90 -0.38 16.35
CA GLU A 15 19.53 0.06 16.10
C GLU A 15 19.00 -0.84 14.99
N HIS A 16 18.11 -1.77 15.37
CA HIS A 16 17.41 -2.55 14.38
C HIS A 16 16.59 -1.58 13.52
N PRO A 17 16.63 -1.71 12.19
CA PRO A 17 15.84 -0.85 11.32
C PRO A 17 14.36 -0.97 11.71
N SER A 18 13.64 0.17 11.70
CA SER A 18 12.22 0.19 12.00
C SER A 18 11.44 -0.74 11.06
N ALA A 19 10.25 -1.20 11.47
CA ALA A 19 9.41 -2.07 10.65
C ALA A 19 9.13 -1.44 9.27
N VAL A 20 8.87 -0.13 9.23
CA VAL A 20 8.70 0.65 7.98
C VAL A 20 9.97 0.65 7.13
N ALA A 21 11.15 0.80 7.72
CA ALA A 21 12.41 0.76 6.98
C ALA A 21 12.65 -0.62 6.35
N ARG A 22 12.34 -1.69 7.09
CA ARG A 22 12.43 -3.07 6.61
C ARG A 22 11.45 -3.35 5.47
N LEU A 23 10.19 -2.94 5.62
CA LEU A 23 9.16 -3.02 4.58
C LEU A 23 9.63 -2.32 3.30
N ARG A 24 10.08 -1.06 3.41
CA ARG A 24 10.57 -0.29 2.26
C ARG A 24 11.73 -0.98 1.54
N ALA A 25 12.69 -1.52 2.29
CA ALA A 25 13.84 -2.19 1.71
C ALA A 25 13.43 -3.49 1.00
N ALA A 26 12.60 -4.31 1.66
CA ALA A 26 12.20 -5.62 1.15
C ALA A 26 11.24 -5.55 -0.04
N THR A 27 10.39 -4.51 -0.12
CA THR A 27 9.35 -4.41 -1.16
C THR A 27 9.74 -3.54 -2.35
N ARG A 28 10.99 -3.05 -2.44
CA ARG A 28 11.42 -2.12 -3.50
C ARG A 28 11.19 -2.69 -4.90
N ALA A 29 11.68 -3.91 -5.15
CA ALA A 29 11.53 -4.53 -6.47
C ALA A 29 10.06 -4.77 -6.84
N SER A 30 9.23 -5.18 -5.88
CA SER A 30 7.80 -5.38 -6.10
C SER A 30 7.06 -4.07 -6.35
N HIS A 31 7.45 -2.99 -5.66
CA HIS A 31 6.95 -1.65 -5.94
C HIS A 31 7.28 -1.23 -7.37
N ASP A 32 8.55 -1.33 -7.77
CA ASP A 32 8.99 -0.91 -9.11
C ASP A 32 8.32 -1.75 -10.21
N GLY A 33 8.09 -3.04 -9.97
CA GLY A 33 7.36 -3.92 -10.88
C GLY A 33 5.89 -3.54 -11.04
N VAL A 34 5.20 -3.22 -9.93
CA VAL A 34 3.80 -2.75 -9.98
C VAL A 34 3.71 -1.37 -10.62
N ASP A 35 4.63 -0.46 -10.31
CA ASP A 35 4.70 0.87 -10.95
C ASP A 35 4.88 0.77 -12.47
N ALA A 36 5.78 -0.11 -12.93
CA ALA A 36 5.96 -0.37 -14.36
C ALA A 36 4.71 -1.00 -15.01
N ALA A 37 4.04 -1.94 -14.34
CA ALA A 37 2.83 -2.57 -14.85
C ALA A 37 1.69 -1.56 -15.01
N PHE A 38 1.46 -0.70 -14.01
CA PHE A 38 0.43 0.34 -14.07
C PHE A 38 0.84 1.54 -14.94
N GLY A 39 2.13 1.79 -15.12
CA GLY A 39 2.65 2.82 -16.04
C GLY A 39 2.36 2.52 -17.52
N GLY A 40 1.94 1.29 -17.85
CA GLY A 40 1.50 0.92 -19.19
C GLY A 40 0.11 1.42 -19.58
N TYR A 41 -0.71 1.89 -18.62
CA TYR A 41 -2.03 2.46 -18.92
C TYR A 41 -1.91 3.94 -19.32
N ASP A 42 -2.58 4.31 -20.42
CA ASP A 42 -2.75 5.71 -20.78
C ASP A 42 -3.96 6.29 -20.01
N LEU A 43 -3.69 7.15 -19.02
CA LEU A 43 -4.73 7.78 -18.21
C LEU A 43 -5.42 8.97 -18.92
N SER A 44 -4.89 9.40 -20.07
CA SER A 44 -5.48 10.44 -20.90
C SER A 44 -6.45 9.90 -21.96
N ASP A 45 -6.44 8.58 -22.18
CA ASP A 45 -7.40 7.85 -23.00
C ASP A 45 -8.46 7.16 -22.12
N GLU A 46 -9.72 7.16 -22.56
CA GLU A 46 -10.83 6.71 -21.70
C GLU A 46 -10.80 5.19 -21.53
N ALA A 47 -10.42 4.45 -22.57
CA ALA A 47 -10.28 3.01 -22.48
C ALA A 47 -9.09 2.63 -21.59
N GLY A 48 -7.96 3.33 -21.73
CA GLY A 48 -6.79 3.17 -20.86
C GLY A 48 -7.09 3.49 -19.40
N TYR A 49 -7.76 4.61 -19.11
CA TYR A 49 -8.14 5.00 -17.76
C TYR A 49 -9.16 4.03 -17.13
N ARG A 50 -10.17 3.62 -17.90
CA ARG A 50 -11.13 2.61 -17.47
C ARG A 50 -10.44 1.29 -17.11
N ALA A 51 -9.53 0.81 -17.96
CA ALA A 51 -8.77 -0.41 -17.70
C ALA A 51 -7.90 -0.30 -16.43
N PHE A 52 -7.27 0.87 -16.22
CA PHE A 52 -6.53 1.17 -15.00
C PHE A 52 -7.40 1.06 -13.73
N LEU A 53 -8.62 1.61 -13.76
CA LEU A 53 -9.55 1.55 -12.63
C LEU A 53 -10.07 0.12 -12.39
N ILE A 54 -10.37 -0.62 -13.46
CA ILE A 54 -10.77 -2.03 -13.37
C ILE A 54 -9.67 -2.87 -12.72
N ALA A 55 -8.40 -2.67 -13.11
CA ALA A 55 -7.26 -3.35 -12.50
C ALA A 55 -7.15 -3.03 -10.99
N HIS A 56 -7.32 -1.77 -10.59
CA HIS A 56 -7.39 -1.43 -9.15
C HIS A 56 -8.58 -2.09 -8.45
N ALA A 57 -9.74 -2.16 -9.11
CA ALA A 57 -10.98 -2.68 -8.52
C ALA A 57 -10.93 -4.20 -8.29
N ARG A 58 -10.09 -4.90 -9.07
CA ARG A 58 -9.79 -6.32 -8.85
C ARG A 58 -8.93 -6.57 -7.61
N ALA A 59 -8.12 -5.61 -7.16
CA ALA A 59 -7.19 -5.79 -6.05
C ALA A 59 -7.67 -5.12 -4.74
N LEU A 60 -8.05 -3.85 -4.82
CA LEU A 60 -8.28 -2.97 -3.68
C LEU A 60 -9.31 -3.50 -2.67
N PRO A 61 -10.49 -4.03 -3.06
CA PRO A 61 -11.49 -4.46 -2.09
C PRO A 61 -10.99 -5.59 -1.18
N ALA A 62 -10.20 -6.51 -1.74
CA ALA A 62 -9.63 -7.62 -0.98
C ALA A 62 -8.50 -7.14 -0.05
N ALA A 63 -7.65 -6.23 -0.53
CA ALA A 63 -6.59 -5.63 0.28
C ALA A 63 -7.15 -4.77 1.42
N GLU A 64 -8.17 -3.94 1.17
CA GLU A 64 -8.84 -3.14 2.19
C GLU A 64 -9.52 -4.01 3.25
N ARG A 65 -10.19 -5.10 2.83
CA ARG A 65 -10.77 -6.06 3.78
C ARG A 65 -9.71 -6.65 4.70
N ARG A 66 -8.56 -7.05 4.16
CA ARG A 66 -7.47 -7.63 4.95
C ARG A 66 -6.88 -6.61 5.92
N MET A 67 -6.52 -5.40 5.49
CA MET A 67 -5.94 -4.41 6.42
C MET A 67 -6.93 -4.01 7.53
N ARG A 68 -8.25 -4.02 7.27
CA ARG A 68 -9.29 -3.66 8.26
C ARG A 68 -9.49 -4.69 9.37
N THR A 69 -8.82 -5.84 9.31
CA THR A 69 -8.75 -6.73 10.48
C THR A 69 -8.04 -6.02 11.64
N LEU A 70 -7.07 -5.15 11.33
CA LEU A 70 -6.39 -4.28 12.29
C LEU A 70 -7.35 -3.24 12.86
N PRO A 71 -7.46 -3.11 14.20
CA PRO A 71 -8.25 -2.05 14.83
C PRO A 71 -7.89 -0.66 14.32
N PHE A 72 -6.59 -0.35 14.20
CA PHE A 72 -6.08 0.93 13.71
C PHE A 72 -6.60 1.30 12.30
N ALA A 73 -6.76 0.31 11.43
CA ALA A 73 -7.16 0.54 10.04
C ALA A 73 -8.67 0.74 9.85
N ARG A 74 -9.50 0.41 10.85
CA ARG A 74 -10.97 0.50 10.74
C ARG A 74 -11.43 1.94 10.56
N ASP A 75 -10.73 2.88 11.18
CA ASP A 75 -11.05 4.31 11.14
C ASP A 75 -10.42 5.03 9.93
N LEU A 76 -9.58 4.35 9.15
CA LEU A 76 -9.01 4.93 7.93
C LEU A 76 -10.08 5.02 6.83
N PRO A 77 -10.12 6.11 6.03
CA PRO A 77 -11.08 6.24 4.94
C PRO A 77 -10.88 5.17 3.84
N ALA A 78 -11.93 4.38 3.59
CA ALA A 78 -11.95 3.43 2.48
C ALA A 78 -11.94 4.15 1.12
N ARG A 79 -11.24 3.58 0.14
CA ARG A 79 -11.25 4.02 -1.25
C ARG A 79 -12.09 3.14 -2.16
N THR A 80 -12.43 1.91 -1.77
CA THR A 80 -13.31 1.04 -2.58
C THR A 80 -14.62 1.73 -3.01
N PRO A 81 -15.35 2.46 -2.14
CA PRO A 81 -16.57 3.15 -2.57
C PRO A 81 -16.32 4.27 -3.60
N LEU A 82 -15.18 4.96 -3.50
CA LEU A 82 -14.80 6.01 -4.45
C LEU A 82 -14.45 5.42 -5.81
N LEU A 83 -13.74 4.29 -5.81
CA LEU A 83 -13.43 3.54 -7.02
C LEU A 83 -14.69 2.99 -7.70
N ALA A 84 -15.64 2.49 -6.92
CA ALA A 84 -16.94 2.04 -7.44
C ALA A 84 -17.73 3.19 -8.07
N ALA A 85 -17.73 4.38 -7.45
CA ALA A 85 -18.38 5.57 -8.00
C ALA A 85 -17.73 6.03 -9.30
N ASP A 86 -16.40 6.05 -9.37
CA ASP A 86 -15.67 6.43 -10.58
C ASP A 86 -15.92 5.45 -11.73
N LEU A 87 -15.91 4.13 -11.47
CA LEU A 87 -16.26 3.12 -12.46
C LEU A 87 -17.71 3.27 -12.95
N ALA A 88 -18.66 3.47 -12.04
CA ALA A 88 -20.05 3.66 -12.40
C ALA A 88 -20.26 4.89 -13.30
N ALA A 89 -19.53 5.98 -13.05
CA ALA A 89 -19.55 7.18 -13.89
C ALA A 89 -18.98 6.93 -15.31
N LEU A 90 -18.12 5.92 -15.48
CA LEU A 90 -17.61 5.47 -16.78
C LEU A 90 -18.46 4.36 -17.42
N GLY A 91 -19.61 4.03 -16.82
CA GLY A 91 -20.51 2.97 -17.29
C GLY A 91 -20.08 1.55 -16.91
N GLU A 92 -19.12 1.40 -15.99
CA GLU A 92 -18.59 0.12 -15.56
C GLU A 92 -19.13 -0.32 -14.19
N ALA A 93 -19.37 -1.62 -14.05
CA ALA A 93 -19.62 -2.23 -12.75
C ALA A 93 -18.30 -2.60 -12.05
N MET A 94 -18.33 -2.72 -10.73
CA MET A 94 -17.19 -3.28 -9.99
C MET A 94 -16.94 -4.74 -10.44
N PRO A 95 -15.73 -5.09 -10.90
CA PRO A 95 -15.38 -6.47 -11.18
C PRO A 95 -15.32 -7.29 -9.88
N ALA A 96 -15.39 -8.63 -10.03
CA ALA A 96 -15.11 -9.52 -8.92
C ALA A 96 -13.66 -9.33 -8.42
N PRO A 97 -13.43 -9.14 -7.12
CA PRO A 97 -12.08 -9.06 -6.58
C PRO A 97 -11.31 -10.37 -6.80
N LEU A 98 -10.02 -10.26 -7.07
CA LEU A 98 -9.13 -11.41 -7.12
C LEU A 98 -9.08 -12.12 -5.74
N PRO A 99 -8.90 -13.45 -5.73
CA PRO A 99 -8.69 -14.18 -4.49
C PRO A 99 -7.46 -13.65 -3.75
N PHE A 100 -7.65 -13.35 -2.47
CA PHE A 100 -6.60 -12.91 -1.58
C PHE A 100 -6.76 -13.67 -0.26
N PRO A 101 -5.75 -14.45 0.18
CA PRO A 101 -5.91 -15.33 1.33
C PRO A 101 -6.17 -14.55 2.62
N ASP A 102 -6.65 -15.23 3.66
CA ASP A 102 -6.65 -14.65 4.99
C ASP A 102 -5.21 -14.48 5.48
N ALA A 103 -5.02 -13.60 6.46
CA ALA A 103 -3.71 -13.21 6.95
C ALA A 103 -3.73 -13.02 8.46
N ASP A 104 -2.60 -13.29 9.09
CA ASP A 104 -2.36 -12.87 10.47
C ASP A 104 -2.22 -11.34 10.58
N GLU A 105 -2.07 -10.87 11.82
CA GLU A 105 -1.95 -9.44 12.11
C GLU A 105 -0.72 -8.81 11.44
N GLY A 106 0.43 -9.50 11.44
CA GLY A 106 1.65 -9.01 10.82
C GLY A 106 1.44 -8.78 9.32
N ALA A 107 0.91 -9.76 8.61
CA ALA A 107 0.62 -9.63 7.19
C ALA A 107 -0.47 -8.59 6.88
N ALA A 108 -1.41 -8.34 7.79
CA ALA A 108 -2.36 -7.23 7.67
C ALA A 108 -1.66 -5.86 7.78
N TRP A 109 -0.67 -5.69 8.67
CA TRP A 109 0.16 -4.46 8.74
C TRP A 109 0.97 -4.24 7.46
N GLY A 110 1.52 -5.31 6.88
CA GLY A 110 2.15 -5.27 5.56
C GLY A 110 1.19 -4.79 4.46
N THR A 111 -0.04 -5.31 4.47
CA THR A 111 -1.09 -4.90 3.51
C THR A 111 -1.45 -3.43 3.69
N LEU A 112 -1.63 -2.98 4.94
CA LEU A 112 -1.87 -1.57 5.27
C LEU A 112 -0.79 -0.66 4.70
N TYR A 113 0.49 -1.03 4.86
CA TYR A 113 1.61 -0.26 4.33
C TYR A 113 1.51 -0.05 2.82
N VAL A 114 1.18 -1.10 2.06
CA VAL A 114 1.05 -1.01 0.60
C VAL A 114 -0.18 -0.20 0.18
N VAL A 115 -1.35 -0.50 0.76
CA VAL A 115 -2.60 0.18 0.41
C VAL A 115 -2.53 1.67 0.73
N GLU A 116 -2.09 2.05 1.92
CA GLU A 116 -2.02 3.47 2.28
C GLU A 116 -0.81 4.16 1.65
N GLY A 117 0.28 3.44 1.38
CA GLY A 117 1.42 3.95 0.64
C GLY A 117 1.07 4.36 -0.80
N SER A 118 0.19 3.62 -1.48
CA SER A 118 -0.17 3.90 -2.88
C SER A 118 -0.90 5.24 -3.07
N ARG A 119 -1.49 5.81 -2.02
CA ARG A 119 -2.14 7.14 -2.05
C ARG A 119 -1.16 8.28 -2.33
N LEU A 120 0.12 8.09 -2.02
CA LEU A 120 1.16 9.11 -2.25
C LEU A 120 1.41 9.32 -3.75
N GLY A 121 1.42 8.23 -4.53
CA GLY A 121 1.52 8.29 -5.99
C GLY A 121 0.21 8.66 -6.67
N GLY A 122 -0.94 8.27 -6.08
CA GLY A 122 -2.28 8.57 -6.61
C GLY A 122 -2.52 10.06 -6.88
N ALA A 123 -1.97 10.95 -6.05
CA ALA A 123 -2.06 12.39 -6.25
C ALA A 123 -1.38 12.89 -7.55
N MET A 124 -0.31 12.23 -7.99
CA MET A 124 0.34 12.53 -9.26
C MET A 124 -0.47 11.94 -10.42
N LEU A 125 -0.95 10.70 -10.30
CA LEU A 125 -1.78 10.05 -11.31
C LEU A 125 -3.09 10.81 -11.55
N ALA A 126 -3.70 11.37 -10.50
CA ALA A 126 -4.90 12.21 -10.62
C ALA A 126 -4.70 13.43 -11.53
N ARG A 127 -3.47 13.95 -11.66
CA ARG A 127 -3.17 15.07 -12.56
C ARG A 127 -3.10 14.68 -14.04
N ALA A 128 -2.90 13.40 -14.33
CA ALA A 128 -2.90 12.87 -15.69
C ALA A 128 -4.32 12.58 -16.20
N VAL A 129 -5.32 12.53 -15.32
CA VAL A 129 -6.72 12.32 -15.68
C VAL A 129 -7.30 13.62 -16.29
N PRO A 130 -7.90 13.56 -17.49
CA PRO A 130 -8.53 14.72 -18.13
C PRO A 130 -9.58 15.43 -17.26
N ALA A 131 -9.67 16.75 -17.41
CA ALA A 131 -10.67 17.54 -16.70
C ALA A 131 -12.10 17.10 -17.10
N GLY A 132 -12.96 16.93 -16.10
CA GLY A 132 -14.35 16.48 -16.28
C GLY A 132 -14.54 14.97 -16.16
N TRP A 133 -13.48 14.18 -16.03
CA TRP A 133 -13.57 12.75 -15.77
C TRP A 133 -13.66 12.44 -14.26
N PRO A 134 -14.27 11.31 -13.88
CA PRO A 134 -14.33 10.89 -12.49
C PRO A 134 -12.92 10.56 -11.98
N ALA A 135 -12.54 11.15 -10.84
CA ALA A 135 -11.21 10.99 -10.25
C ALA A 135 -11.24 10.98 -8.72
N ALA A 136 -12.39 10.65 -8.11
CA ALA A 136 -12.53 10.64 -6.66
C ALA A 136 -11.59 9.62 -6.01
N TYR A 137 -11.37 8.47 -6.66
CA TYR A 137 -10.47 7.41 -6.21
C TYR A 137 -9.01 7.87 -6.13
N LEU A 138 -8.47 8.40 -7.24
CA LEU A 138 -7.08 8.87 -7.31
C LEU A 138 -6.87 10.16 -6.51
N GLY A 139 -7.90 11.02 -6.44
CA GLY A 139 -7.92 12.24 -5.64
C GLY A 139 -8.03 12.02 -4.13
N ALA A 140 -8.31 10.80 -3.67
CA ALA A 140 -8.44 10.45 -2.25
C ALA A 140 -7.08 10.36 -1.54
N VAL A 141 -6.41 11.51 -1.37
CA VAL A 141 -5.10 11.62 -0.71
C VAL A 141 -5.20 11.63 0.81
N HIS A 142 -4.06 11.42 1.48
CA HIS A 142 -3.96 11.51 2.94
C HIS A 142 -4.25 12.92 3.46
N ALA A 143 -4.96 13.00 4.58
CA ALA A 143 -5.01 14.24 5.36
C ALA A 143 -3.61 14.61 5.89
N PRO A 144 -3.32 15.89 6.18
CA PRO A 144 -2.03 16.32 6.71
C PRO A 144 -1.59 15.47 7.91
N GLY A 145 -0.42 14.84 7.81
CA GLY A 145 0.14 14.01 8.88
C GLY A 145 -0.40 12.58 8.99
N GLN A 146 -1.47 12.20 8.26
CA GLN A 146 -2.05 10.86 8.33
C GLN A 146 -1.05 9.77 7.94
N TRP A 147 -0.27 9.97 6.88
CA TRP A 147 0.78 9.01 6.49
C TRP A 147 1.89 8.88 7.55
N ARG A 148 2.20 9.97 8.28
CA ARG A 148 3.16 9.91 9.40
C ARG A 148 2.59 9.10 10.56
N ALA A 149 1.31 9.25 10.88
CA ALA A 149 0.63 8.47 11.92
C ALA A 149 0.57 6.98 11.56
N ILE A 150 0.26 6.65 10.30
CA ILE A 150 0.24 5.25 9.81
C ILE A 150 1.62 4.60 9.96
N ARG A 151 2.69 5.28 9.53
CA ARG A 151 4.05 4.76 9.70
C ARG A 151 4.43 4.56 11.16
N ALA A 152 4.08 5.51 12.03
CA ALA A 152 4.32 5.37 13.47
C ALA A 152 3.55 4.19 14.08
N ALA A 153 2.31 3.94 13.62
CA ALA A 153 1.53 2.78 14.06
C ALA A 153 2.16 1.46 13.59
N ILE A 154 2.68 1.39 12.37
CA ILE A 154 3.41 0.22 11.87
C ILE A 154 4.68 -0.03 12.69
N ASP A 155 5.47 1.02 12.96
CA ASP A 155 6.71 0.90 13.74
C ASP A 155 6.46 0.54 15.22
N ALA A 156 5.28 0.84 15.76
CA ALA A 156 4.87 0.54 17.13
C ALA A 156 4.11 -0.79 17.27
N ALA A 157 3.76 -1.45 16.16
CA ALA A 157 3.03 -2.71 16.19
C ALA A 157 3.93 -3.84 16.73
N ASP A 158 3.40 -4.65 17.64
CA ASP A 158 4.08 -5.81 18.23
C ASP A 158 4.05 -7.05 17.30
N GLY A 159 4.03 -6.82 15.99
CA GLY A 159 3.93 -7.88 14.98
C GLY A 159 5.29 -8.36 14.53
N ASP A 160 5.38 -9.64 14.11
CA ASP A 160 6.57 -10.17 13.46
C ASP A 160 6.89 -9.37 12.19
N PRO A 161 8.05 -8.68 12.11
CA PRO A 161 8.43 -7.94 10.93
C PRO A 161 8.53 -8.80 9.67
N ASP A 162 8.77 -10.12 9.78
CA ASP A 162 8.80 -11.03 8.63
C ASP A 162 7.39 -11.28 8.07
N ALA A 163 6.41 -11.49 8.95
CA ALA A 163 5.01 -11.54 8.57
C ALA A 163 4.54 -10.22 7.91
N MET A 164 4.97 -9.06 8.41
CA MET A 164 4.69 -7.76 7.76
C MET A 164 5.24 -7.69 6.33
N VAL A 165 6.50 -8.09 6.13
CA VAL A 165 7.11 -8.13 4.80
C VAL A 165 6.36 -9.11 3.89
N ALA A 166 6.05 -10.32 4.36
CA ALA A 166 5.30 -11.30 3.59
C ALA A 166 3.91 -10.79 3.17
N GLY A 167 3.21 -10.11 4.08
CA GLY A 167 1.93 -9.47 3.79
C GLY A 167 2.03 -8.40 2.70
N ALA A 168 3.02 -7.52 2.80
CA ALA A 168 3.25 -6.47 1.81
C ALA A 168 3.60 -7.03 0.43
N LEU A 169 4.48 -8.04 0.37
CA LEU A 169 4.84 -8.72 -0.89
C LEU A 169 3.62 -9.40 -1.53
N ALA A 170 2.79 -10.08 -0.72
CA ALA A 170 1.54 -10.67 -1.21
C ALA A 170 0.56 -9.60 -1.73
N THR A 171 0.51 -8.42 -1.12
CA THR A 171 -0.30 -7.30 -1.64
C THR A 171 0.24 -6.80 -2.97
N PHE A 172 1.56 -6.63 -3.13
CA PHE A 172 2.13 -6.25 -4.42
C PHE A 172 1.86 -7.30 -5.51
N ASP A 173 1.98 -8.59 -5.20
CA ASP A 173 1.61 -9.68 -6.13
C ASP A 173 0.13 -9.60 -6.56
N LEU A 174 -0.78 -9.32 -5.62
CA LEU A 174 -2.20 -9.12 -5.92
C LEU A 174 -2.39 -8.00 -6.94
N TYR A 175 -1.72 -6.86 -6.77
CA TYR A 175 -1.78 -5.73 -7.70
C TYR A 175 -1.13 -6.05 -9.06
N ALA A 176 0.01 -6.76 -9.06
CA ALA A 176 0.66 -7.19 -10.30
C ALA A 176 -0.24 -8.11 -11.13
N ARG A 177 -0.87 -9.10 -10.48
CA ARG A 177 -1.85 -10.00 -11.13
C ARG A 177 -3.09 -9.27 -11.62
N ALA A 178 -3.51 -8.20 -10.93
CA ALA A 178 -4.65 -7.40 -11.31
C ALA A 178 -4.38 -6.52 -12.54
N ALA A 179 -3.14 -6.02 -12.69
CA ALA A 179 -2.71 -5.25 -13.86
C ALA A 179 -2.49 -6.12 -15.12
N ALA A 180 -2.19 -7.41 -14.94
CA ALA A 180 -1.84 -8.31 -16.03
C ALA A 180 -3.03 -8.95 -16.78
N GLY A 181 -4.27 -8.73 -16.34
CA GLY A 181 -5.44 -9.38 -16.91
C GLY A 181 -6.62 -8.46 -17.08
#